data_AF-A0A4U1LWY6-F1
#
_entry.id   AF-A0A4U1LWY6-F1
#
_cell.length_a   1.000
_cell.length_b   1.000
_cell.length_c   1.000
_cell.angle_alpha   90.00
_cell.angle_beta   90.00
_cell.angle_gamma   90.00
#
_symmetry.space_group_name_H-M   'P 1'
#
loop_
_entity.id
_entity.type
_entity.pdbx_description
1 polymer ?
#
loop_
_entity_poly.entity_id
_entity_poly.type
_entity_poly.pdbx_seq_one_letter_code
_entity_poly.pdbx_strand_id
1 'polypeptide(L)'
;MSEFFKAELKDKFLRYALFRDDFFEVDYLYNEFLHPNYSLSFAQQLILEIQTYDPDLIDTMSGNGAKVFMLSAKAATQEFLDQGGFTQLFIQEEEKWDNFIDHLGVVRNTDKRKTIGVTTTKPKYKKEKLLLYGLFSAVVISFVFTLYSIATKLMQRENYISVTDFAKSVNELKIENRRLEEQVLQLQAVLQLKDSTAAGL
;
A
#
# COMPACT_ATOMS: atom_id res chain seq x y z
N MET A 1 -3.43 -3.73 13.66
CA MET A 1 -4.10 -2.94 14.72
C MET A 1 -5.60 -3.05 14.46
N SER A 2 -6.44 -3.19 15.50
CA SER A 2 -7.90 -3.20 15.29
C SER A 2 -8.38 -1.80 14.89
N GLU A 3 -9.24 -1.68 13.89
CA GLU A 3 -9.85 -0.40 13.48
C GLU A 3 -10.67 0.22 14.62
N PHE A 4 -11.25 -0.61 15.50
CA PHE A 4 -11.89 -0.17 16.73
C PHE A 4 -10.93 0.60 17.65
N PHE A 5 -9.72 0.08 17.85
CA PHE A 5 -8.71 0.75 18.70
C PHE A 5 -8.27 2.09 18.09
N LYS A 6 -8.21 2.15 16.76
CA LYS A 6 -7.94 3.37 16.02
C LYS A 6 -9.05 4.41 16.24
N ALA A 7 -10.32 3.99 16.22
CA ALA A 7 -11.46 4.85 16.52
C ALA A 7 -11.44 5.35 17.97
N GLU A 8 -11.14 4.47 18.93
CA GLU A 8 -11.01 4.83 20.35
C GLU A 8 -9.88 5.86 20.58
N LEU A 9 -8.74 5.71 19.90
CA LEU A 9 -7.64 6.66 19.96
C LEU A 9 -8.03 8.03 19.40
N LYS A 10 -8.78 8.08 18.29
CA LYS A 10 -9.29 9.34 17.73
C LYS A 10 -10.20 10.06 18.72
N ASP A 11 -11.09 9.33 19.39
CA ASP A 11 -11.97 9.91 20.41
C ASP A 11 -11.18 10.43 21.61
N LYS A 12 -10.14 9.71 22.05
CA LYS A 12 -9.24 10.19 23.12
C LYS A 12 -8.50 11.45 22.71
N PHE A 13 -8.02 11.54 21.47
CA PHE A 13 -7.34 12.72 20.96
C PHE A 13 -8.27 13.93 20.93
N LEU A 14 -9.50 13.75 20.45
CA LEU A 14 -10.51 14.80 20.44
C LEU A 14 -10.91 15.24 21.86
N ARG A 15 -11.09 14.30 22.78
CA ARG A 15 -11.38 14.62 24.20
C ARG A 15 -10.25 15.39 24.85
N TYR A 16 -9.01 14.98 24.59
CA TYR A 16 -7.83 15.68 25.09
C TYR A 16 -7.74 17.09 24.50
N ALA A 17 -8.02 17.24 23.21
CA ALA A 17 -8.06 18.54 22.55
C ALA A 17 -9.18 19.43 23.09
N LEU A 18 -10.36 18.87 23.41
CA LEU A 18 -11.50 19.60 23.95
C LEU A 18 -11.22 20.13 25.37
N PHE A 19 -10.44 19.40 26.15
CA PHE A 19 -10.10 19.79 27.52
C PHE A 19 -9.08 20.94 27.57
N ARG A 20 -8.51 21.32 26.42
CA ARG A 20 -7.51 22.37 26.29
C ARG A 20 -8.05 23.52 25.46
N ASP A 21 -7.94 24.72 25.99
CA ASP A 21 -8.32 25.95 25.30
C ASP A 21 -7.21 26.48 24.36
N ASP A 22 -6.01 25.89 24.42
CA ASP A 22 -4.82 26.30 23.69
C ASP A 22 -4.45 25.34 22.56
N PHE A 23 -3.74 25.86 21.56
CA PHE A 23 -3.11 25.03 20.55
C PHE A 23 -1.91 24.29 21.16
N PHE A 24 -1.86 22.97 20.98
CA PHE A 24 -0.80 22.11 21.52
C PHE A 24 -0.17 21.23 20.44
N GLU A 25 1.07 20.79 20.69
CA GLU A 25 1.82 20.02 19.71
C GLU A 25 1.36 18.57 19.59
N VAL A 26 1.42 18.01 18.38
CA VAL A 26 1.14 16.58 18.12
C VAL A 26 2.02 15.65 18.98
N ASP A 27 3.24 16.10 19.28
CA ASP A 27 4.20 15.37 20.11
C ASP A 27 3.65 15.06 21.51
N TYR A 28 2.78 15.92 22.06
CA TYR A 28 2.12 15.66 23.34
C TYR A 28 1.18 14.45 23.26
N LEU A 29 0.35 14.37 22.22
CA LEU A 29 -0.54 13.21 22.02
C LEU A 29 0.24 11.93 21.79
N TYR A 30 1.35 12.04 21.06
CA TYR A 30 2.25 10.92 20.83
C TYR A 30 2.84 10.40 22.15
N ASN A 31 3.42 11.29 22.95
CA ASN A 31 4.05 10.90 24.22
C ASN A 31 3.04 10.36 25.23
N GLU A 32 1.83 10.93 25.27
CA GLU A 32 0.79 10.55 26.24
C GLU A 32 0.10 9.21 25.90
N PHE A 33 -0.27 9.01 24.62
CA PHE A 33 -1.18 7.91 24.24
C PHE A 33 -0.54 6.82 23.39
N LEU A 34 0.62 7.09 22.77
CA LEU A 34 1.18 6.23 21.72
C LEU A 34 2.58 5.70 22.03
N HIS A 35 3.38 6.41 22.83
CA HIS A 35 4.72 5.99 23.23
C HIS A 35 4.68 4.80 24.22
N PRO A 36 5.59 3.80 24.11
CA PRO A 36 6.63 3.61 23.09
C PRO A 36 6.17 2.74 21.90
N ASN A 37 4.92 2.31 21.88
CA ASN A 37 4.46 1.23 21.02
C ASN A 37 4.19 1.65 19.57
N TYR A 38 4.05 2.96 19.32
CA TYR A 38 3.73 3.53 18.02
C TYR A 38 4.71 4.64 17.65
N SER A 39 4.60 5.18 16.43
CA SER A 39 5.46 6.27 15.93
C SER A 39 4.72 7.61 15.93
N LEU A 40 5.48 8.72 15.96
CA LEU A 40 4.93 10.06 15.81
C LEU A 40 4.16 10.25 14.48
N SER A 41 4.63 9.58 13.42
CA SER A 41 3.94 9.59 12.11
C SER A 41 2.55 8.99 12.19
N PHE A 42 2.31 8.03 13.09
CA PHE A 42 1.00 7.43 13.30
C PHE A 42 0.04 8.43 13.97
N ALA A 43 0.52 9.21 14.94
CA ALA A 43 -0.25 10.30 15.54
C ALA A 43 -0.70 11.32 14.47
N GLN A 44 0.23 11.73 13.61
CA GLN A 44 -0.06 12.64 12.49
C GLN A 44 -1.09 12.06 11.52
N GLN A 45 -1.02 10.76 11.21
CA GLN A 45 -2.00 10.08 10.37
C GLN A 45 -3.38 10.07 11.02
N LEU A 46 -3.48 9.79 12.32
CA LEU A 46 -4.77 9.82 13.03
C LEU A 46 -5.43 11.19 12.96
N ILE A 47 -4.65 12.26 13.12
CA ILE A 47 -5.16 13.63 13.04
C ILE A 47 -5.62 13.96 11.62
N LEU A 48 -4.84 13.59 10.61
CA LEU A 48 -5.23 13.77 9.21
C LEU A 48 -6.53 13.03 8.89
N GLU A 49 -6.71 11.83 9.44
CA GLU A 49 -7.96 11.07 9.27
C GLU A 49 -9.15 11.72 9.98
N ILE A 50 -8.96 12.28 11.17
CA ILE A 50 -10.00 13.07 11.86
C ILE A 50 -10.39 14.28 10.99
N GLN A 51 -9.40 15.04 10.52
CA GLN A 51 -9.61 16.23 9.69
C GLN A 51 -10.23 15.90 8.32
N THR A 52 -9.90 14.74 7.75
CA THR A 52 -10.47 14.27 6.48
C THR A 52 -11.92 13.83 6.65
N TYR A 53 -12.26 13.25 7.81
CA TYR A 53 -13.63 12.89 8.13
C TYR A 53 -14.51 14.12 8.30
N ASP A 54 -14.08 15.04 9.16
CA ASP A 54 -14.77 16.31 9.37
C ASP A 54 -13.77 17.42 9.76
N PRO A 55 -13.58 18.45 8.92
CA PRO A 55 -12.65 19.54 9.19
C PRO A 55 -13.10 20.43 10.34
N ASP A 56 -14.35 20.34 10.80
CA ASP A 56 -14.89 21.12 11.91
C ASP A 56 -14.65 20.48 13.28
N LEU A 57 -14.01 19.30 13.34
CA LEU A 57 -13.68 18.62 14.60
C LEU A 57 -12.35 19.05 15.22
N ILE A 58 -11.43 19.60 14.43
CA ILE A 58 -10.10 19.96 14.91
C ILE A 58 -9.53 21.08 14.05
N ASP A 59 -8.94 22.09 14.68
CA ASP A 59 -8.16 23.09 13.98
C ASP A 59 -6.68 22.68 13.97
N THR A 60 -6.04 22.82 12.82
CA THR A 60 -4.66 22.40 12.62
C THR A 60 -3.83 23.54 12.03
N MET A 61 -2.73 23.88 12.71
CA MET A 61 -1.76 24.83 12.19
C MET A 61 -0.49 24.08 11.74
N SER A 62 -0.07 24.35 10.50
CA SER A 62 1.20 23.86 9.95
C SER A 62 2.13 25.04 9.71
N GLY A 63 3.30 25.02 10.37
CA GLY A 63 4.38 25.96 10.12
C GLY A 63 5.28 25.46 8.99
N ASN A 64 5.71 26.37 8.10
CA ASN A 64 6.73 26.16 7.06
C ASN A 64 6.68 24.81 6.32
N GLY A 65 5.52 24.47 5.74
CA GLY A 65 5.42 23.43 4.72
C GLY A 65 5.53 21.98 5.19
N ALA A 66 5.56 21.73 6.51
CA ALA A 66 5.51 20.39 7.08
C ALA A 66 4.28 20.19 7.97
N LYS A 67 3.78 18.95 7.92
CA LYS A 67 2.58 18.39 8.53
C LYS A 67 2.25 18.96 9.91
N VAL A 68 0.99 19.34 10.08
CA VAL A 68 0.23 19.54 11.34
C VAL A 68 1.11 19.47 12.58
N PHE A 69 1.49 20.64 13.10
CA PHE A 69 2.30 20.73 14.31
C PHE A 69 1.46 21.05 15.52
N MET A 70 0.42 21.87 15.35
CA MET A 70 -0.40 22.34 16.45
C MET A 70 -1.87 22.05 16.21
N LEU A 71 -2.56 21.65 17.28
CA LEU A 71 -3.94 21.18 17.29
C LEU A 71 -4.76 21.93 18.33
N SER A 72 -6.02 22.20 18.03
CA SER A 72 -7.02 22.60 19.02
C SER A 72 -8.39 22.04 18.65
N ALA A 73 -9.24 21.80 19.65
CA ALA A 73 -10.62 21.43 19.39
C ALA A 73 -11.44 22.63 18.89
N LYS A 74 -12.46 22.34 18.10
CA LYS A 74 -13.43 23.31 17.60
C LYS A 74 -14.77 23.13 18.34
N ALA A 75 -15.70 24.05 18.16
CA ALA A 75 -17.00 23.99 18.83
C ALA A 75 -17.79 22.70 18.52
N ALA A 76 -17.64 22.14 17.31
CA ALA A 76 -18.33 20.92 16.89
C ALA A 76 -17.75 19.64 17.53
N THR A 77 -16.54 19.69 18.08
CA THR A 77 -15.88 18.54 18.70
C THR A 77 -16.66 17.99 19.89
N GLN A 78 -17.25 18.86 20.70
CA GLN A 78 -18.03 18.45 21.87
C GLN A 78 -19.31 17.71 21.46
N GLU A 79 -20.07 18.30 20.53
CA GLU A 79 -21.31 17.70 20.03
C GLU A 79 -21.05 16.33 19.39
N PHE A 80 -19.97 16.20 18.62
CA PHE A 80 -19.58 14.93 18.01
C PHE A 80 -19.24 13.84 19.05
N LEU A 81 -18.50 14.21 20.10
CA LEU A 81 -18.16 13.29 21.18
C LEU A 81 -19.38 12.90 22.02
N ASP A 82 -20.33 13.82 22.23
CA ASP A 82 -21.58 13.57 22.95
C ASP A 82 -22.51 12.63 22.15
N GLN A 83 -22.43 12.66 20.82
CA GLN A 83 -23.11 11.71 19.93
C GLN A 83 -22.44 10.32 19.87
N GLY A 84 -21.33 10.12 20.59
CA GLY A 84 -20.64 8.83 20.73
C GLY A 84 -19.33 8.72 19.92
N GLY A 85 -18.95 9.75 19.17
CA GLY A 85 -17.65 9.83 18.48
C GLY A 85 -17.40 8.74 17.43
N PHE A 86 -16.13 8.54 17.09
CA PHE A 86 -15.68 7.54 16.12
C PHE A 86 -15.95 6.11 16.60
N THR A 87 -15.91 5.87 17.91
CA THR A 87 -16.16 4.54 18.48
C THR A 87 -17.60 4.09 18.20
N GLN A 88 -18.58 4.97 18.43
CA GLN A 88 -19.99 4.65 18.17
C GLN A 88 -20.27 4.48 16.69
N LEU A 89 -19.64 5.30 15.83
CA LEU A 89 -19.74 5.17 14.38
C LEU A 89 -19.22 3.81 13.91
N PHE A 90 -18.07 3.37 14.44
CA PHE A 90 -17.50 2.06 14.10
C PHE A 90 -18.43 0.91 14.52
N ILE A 91 -19.00 0.97 15.73
CA ILE A 91 -19.97 -0.04 16.19
C ILE A 91 -21.20 -0.08 15.27
N GLN A 92 -21.73 1.08 14.87
CA GLN A 92 -22.86 1.14 13.94
C GLN A 92 -22.51 0.58 12.55
N GLU A 93 -21.28 0.77 12.08
CA GLU A 93 -20.82 0.17 10.83
C GLU A 93 -20.72 -1.36 10.95
N GLU A 94 -20.14 -1.87 12.03
CA GLU A 94 -20.10 -3.32 12.29
C GLU A 94 -21.53 -3.90 12.37
N GLU A 95 -22.44 -3.26 13.08
CA GLU A 95 -23.85 -3.68 13.14
C GLU A 95 -24.52 -3.65 11.76
N LYS A 96 -24.24 -2.65 10.92
CA LYS A 96 -24.76 -2.60 9.54
C LYS A 96 -24.19 -3.72 8.69
N TRP A 97 -22.91 -4.04 8.85
CA TRP A 97 -22.27 -5.15 8.15
C TRP A 97 -22.83 -6.49 8.61
N ASP A 98 -23.00 -6.70 9.91
CA ASP A 98 -23.63 -7.91 10.46
C ASP A 98 -25.06 -8.05 9.95
N ASN A 99 -25.86 -6.98 10.00
CA ASN A 99 -27.20 -6.97 9.44
C ASN A 99 -27.19 -7.27 7.93
N PHE A 100 -26.26 -6.69 7.17
CA PHE A 100 -26.15 -6.96 5.73
C PHE A 100 -25.77 -8.42 5.45
N ILE A 101 -24.84 -9.00 6.20
CA ILE A 101 -24.42 -10.39 6.09
C ILE A 101 -25.57 -11.33 6.49
N ASP A 102 -26.32 -11.00 7.53
CA ASP A 102 -27.52 -11.72 7.93
C ASP A 102 -28.58 -11.66 6.84
N HIS A 103 -28.80 -10.50 6.21
CA HIS A 103 -29.70 -10.38 5.07
C HIS A 103 -29.21 -11.17 3.85
N LEU A 104 -27.91 -11.19 3.55
CA LEU A 104 -27.35 -12.05 2.49
C LEU A 104 -27.50 -13.55 2.82
N GLY A 105 -27.35 -13.92 4.10
CA GLY A 105 -27.56 -15.27 4.60
C GLY A 105 -29.03 -15.70 4.54
N VAL A 106 -29.96 -14.78 4.80
CA VAL A 106 -31.41 -14.97 4.70
C VAL A 106 -31.84 -15.03 3.23
N VAL A 107 -31.34 -14.15 2.36
CA VAL A 107 -31.63 -14.15 0.91
C VAL A 107 -31.15 -15.45 0.24
N ARG A 108 -30.08 -16.09 0.75
CA ARG A 108 -29.65 -17.42 0.29
C ARG A 108 -30.56 -18.57 0.74
N ASN A 109 -31.39 -18.36 1.77
CA ASN A 109 -32.31 -19.37 2.33
C ASN A 109 -33.79 -19.13 1.97
N THR A 110 -34.13 -18.02 1.29
CA THR A 110 -35.52 -17.68 0.94
C THR A 110 -36.06 -18.31 -0.35
N ASP A 111 -35.26 -19.07 -1.11
CA ASP A 111 -35.75 -19.86 -2.26
C ASP A 111 -36.46 -21.17 -1.87
N LYS A 112 -36.77 -21.40 -0.58
CA LYS A 112 -37.46 -22.62 -0.11
C LYS A 112 -38.62 -22.38 0.83
N ARG A 113 -39.57 -21.51 0.48
CA ARG A 113 -40.92 -21.61 1.06
C ARG A 113 -42.03 -20.98 0.22
N LYS A 114 -42.53 -21.80 -0.72
CA LYS A 114 -43.90 -21.92 -1.26
C LYS A 114 -43.71 -22.71 -2.57
N THR A 115 -43.92 -24.02 -2.59
CA THR A 115 -45.26 -24.59 -2.78
C THR A 115 -45.37 -25.99 -2.17
N ILE A 116 -46.55 -26.24 -1.61
CA ILE A 116 -47.02 -27.55 -1.21
C ILE A 116 -47.38 -28.30 -2.50
N GLY A 117 -46.83 -29.51 -2.67
CA GLY A 117 -47.32 -30.51 -3.62
C GLY A 117 -46.37 -30.88 -4.77
N VAL A 118 -46.19 -32.19 -4.93
CA VAL A 118 -45.80 -32.92 -6.16
C VAL A 118 -44.29 -33.26 -6.33
N THR A 119 -44.00 -34.49 -5.88
CA THR A 119 -43.10 -35.53 -6.43
C THR A 119 -41.63 -35.23 -6.78
N THR A 120 -40.76 -35.92 -6.04
CA THR A 120 -39.53 -36.61 -6.50
C THR A 120 -38.77 -36.02 -7.69
N THR A 121 -37.67 -35.31 -7.42
CA THR A 121 -36.33 -35.57 -7.99
C THR A 121 -35.32 -34.59 -7.39
N LYS A 122 -34.26 -35.09 -6.77
CA LYS A 122 -33.14 -34.26 -6.26
C LYS A 122 -32.33 -33.73 -7.46
N PRO A 123 -32.14 -32.41 -7.65
CA PRO A 123 -31.20 -31.94 -8.66
C PRO A 123 -29.77 -32.02 -8.12
N LYS A 124 -28.87 -32.57 -8.93
CA LYS A 124 -27.45 -32.80 -8.62
C LYS A 124 -26.65 -31.49 -8.64
N TYR A 125 -26.77 -30.64 -7.62
CA TYR A 125 -25.95 -29.42 -7.44
C TYR A 125 -24.48 -29.70 -7.01
N LYS A 126 -23.91 -30.86 -7.33
CA LYS A 126 -22.51 -31.18 -7.01
C LYS A 126 -21.53 -30.56 -8.01
N LYS A 127 -21.95 -30.42 -9.28
CA LYS A 127 -21.08 -29.91 -10.36
C LYS A 127 -20.92 -28.38 -10.30
N GLU A 128 -21.99 -27.65 -9.97
CA GLU A 128 -21.95 -26.19 -9.85
C GLU A 128 -21.10 -25.72 -8.67
N LYS A 129 -21.15 -26.42 -7.54
CA LYS A 129 -20.26 -26.15 -6.40
C LYS A 129 -18.80 -26.38 -6.74
N LEU A 130 -18.49 -27.41 -7.53
CA LEU A 130 -17.11 -27.70 -7.97
C LEU A 130 -16.58 -26.59 -8.89
N LEU A 131 -17.41 -26.10 -9.82
CA LEU A 131 -17.04 -24.98 -10.70
C LEU A 131 -16.83 -23.69 -9.91
N LEU A 132 -17.65 -23.43 -8.88
CA LEU A 132 -17.52 -22.24 -8.04
C LEU A 132 -16.24 -22.29 -7.19
N TYR A 133 -15.93 -23.42 -6.57
CA TYR A 133 -14.65 -23.60 -5.85
C TYR A 133 -13.46 -23.58 -6.81
N GLY A 134 -13.61 -24.09 -8.03
CA GLY A 134 -12.60 -23.99 -9.08
C GLY A 134 -12.30 -22.54 -9.43
N LEU A 135 -13.33 -21.73 -9.69
CA LEU A 135 -13.19 -20.32 -10.00
C LEU A 135 -12.53 -19.55 -8.84
N PHE A 136 -12.99 -19.80 -7.61
CA PHE A 136 -12.40 -19.20 -6.42
C PHE A 136 -10.93 -19.60 -6.25
N SER A 137 -10.59 -20.88 -6.46
CA SER A 137 -9.21 -21.36 -6.40
C SER A 137 -8.32 -20.71 -7.46
N ALA A 138 -8.82 -20.50 -8.68
CA ALA A 138 -8.06 -19.85 -9.75
C ALA A 138 -7.72 -18.39 -9.42
N VAL A 139 -8.68 -17.66 -8.83
CA VAL A 139 -8.46 -16.28 -8.36
C VAL A 139 -7.43 -16.24 -7.23
N VAL A 140 -7.57 -17.13 -6.24
CA VAL A 140 -6.64 -17.21 -5.11
C VAL A 140 -5.22 -17.58 -5.57
N ILE A 141 -5.07 -18.55 -6.48
CA ILE A 141 -3.77 -18.95 -7.02
C ILE A 141 -3.14 -17.81 -7.82
N SER A 142 -3.90 -17.09 -8.64
CA SER A 142 -3.42 -15.91 -9.38
C SER A 142 -2.94 -14.81 -8.44
N PHE A 143 -3.68 -14.57 -7.35
CA PHE A 143 -3.32 -13.58 -6.34
C PHE A 143 -2.04 -13.98 -5.58
N VAL A 144 -1.94 -15.24 -5.13
CA VAL A 144 -0.73 -15.77 -4.46
C VAL A 144 0.48 -15.75 -5.41
N PHE A 145 0.29 -16.09 -6.69
CA PHE A 145 1.36 -16.01 -7.69
C PHE A 145 1.81 -14.57 -7.93
N THR A 146 0.88 -13.62 -7.90
CA THR A 146 1.19 -12.19 -8.03
C THR A 146 1.98 -11.69 -6.82
N LEU A 147 1.55 -12.04 -5.61
CA LEU A 147 2.29 -11.73 -4.38
C LEU A 147 3.67 -12.37 -4.38
N TYR A 148 3.77 -13.63 -4.78
CA TYR A 148 5.05 -14.33 -4.91
C TYR A 148 5.94 -13.65 -5.95
N SER A 149 5.42 -13.32 -7.14
CA SER A 149 6.20 -12.61 -8.18
C SER A 149 6.70 -11.26 -7.72
N ILE A 150 5.88 -10.48 -7.00
CA ILE A 150 6.28 -9.20 -6.42
C ILE A 150 7.34 -9.41 -5.33
N ALA A 151 7.15 -10.38 -4.44
CA ALA A 151 8.10 -10.71 -3.39
C ALA A 151 9.45 -11.20 -3.96
N THR A 152 9.43 -12.10 -4.95
CA THR A 152 10.63 -12.61 -5.62
C THR A 152 11.33 -11.52 -6.43
N LYS A 153 10.60 -10.60 -7.08
CA LYS A 153 11.19 -9.43 -7.75
C LYS A 153 11.79 -8.41 -6.79
N LEU A 154 11.16 -8.21 -5.63
CA LEU A 154 11.71 -7.38 -4.56
C LEU A 154 12.93 -8.03 -3.90
N MET A 155 12.95 -9.36 -3.80
CA MET A 155 14.08 -10.15 -3.30
C MET A 155 15.20 -10.29 -4.34
N GLN A 156 14.88 -10.26 -5.65
CA GLN A 156 15.82 -10.19 -6.77
C GLN A 156 16.32 -8.77 -7.08
N ARG A 157 16.33 -7.86 -6.09
CA ARG A 157 17.06 -6.59 -6.17
C ARG A 157 18.58 -6.73 -6.02
N GLU A 158 19.13 -7.93 -6.19
CA GLU A 158 20.53 -8.13 -6.53
C GLU A 158 20.61 -9.01 -7.77
N ASN A 159 20.53 -8.38 -8.95
CA ASN A 159 21.31 -8.83 -10.09
C ASN A 159 22.79 -8.76 -9.65
N TYR A 160 23.25 -9.80 -8.96
CA TYR A 160 24.66 -10.02 -8.67
C TYR A 160 25.31 -10.52 -9.96
N ILE A 161 25.45 -9.65 -10.96
CA ILE A 161 26.63 -9.73 -11.80
C ILE A 161 27.73 -9.35 -10.81
N SER A 162 28.49 -10.34 -10.35
CA SER A 162 29.56 -10.11 -9.41
C SER A 162 30.42 -8.96 -9.97
N VAL A 163 30.79 -7.98 -9.14
CA VAL A 163 31.64 -6.86 -9.57
C VAL A 163 32.90 -7.38 -10.30
N THR A 164 33.31 -8.61 -9.98
CA THR A 164 34.34 -9.39 -10.65
C THR A 164 34.02 -9.80 -12.09
N ASP A 165 32.81 -10.28 -12.40
CA ASP A 165 32.41 -10.65 -13.76
C ASP A 165 32.27 -9.41 -14.66
N PHE A 166 31.73 -8.32 -14.12
CA PHE A 166 31.66 -7.05 -14.84
C PHE A 166 33.05 -6.48 -15.12
N ALA A 167 33.95 -6.49 -14.13
CA ALA A 167 35.33 -6.05 -14.31
C ALA A 167 36.07 -6.91 -15.36
N LYS A 168 35.77 -8.21 -15.41
CA LYS A 168 36.36 -9.12 -16.40
C LYS A 168 35.90 -8.79 -17.82
N SER A 169 34.59 -8.63 -18.03
CA SER A 169 34.04 -8.24 -19.35
C SER A 169 34.53 -6.85 -19.79
N VAL A 170 34.64 -5.90 -18.87
CA VAL A 170 35.18 -4.56 -19.18
C VAL A 170 36.65 -4.61 -19.55
N ASN A 171 37.46 -5.45 -18.90
CA ASN A 171 38.87 -5.62 -19.26
C ASN A 171 39.04 -6.34 -20.60
N GLU A 172 38.25 -7.36 -20.88
CA GLU A 172 38.25 -8.05 -22.18
C GLU A 172 37.92 -7.06 -23.32
N LEU A 173 36.88 -6.24 -23.15
CA LEU A 173 36.52 -5.18 -24.10
C LEU A 173 37.62 -4.11 -24.26
N LYS A 174 38.33 -3.75 -23.19
CA LYS A 174 39.46 -2.80 -23.26
C LYS A 174 40.66 -3.37 -24.02
N ILE A 175 40.92 -4.67 -23.91
CA ILE A 175 42.00 -5.34 -24.62
C ILE A 175 41.65 -5.42 -26.11
N GLU A 176 40.40 -5.75 -26.44
CA GLU A 176 39.93 -5.82 -27.83
C GLU A 176 39.97 -4.44 -28.52
N ASN A 177 39.53 -3.38 -27.83
CA ASN A 177 39.62 -2.01 -28.37
C ASN A 177 41.06 -1.59 -28.66
N ARG A 178 42.01 -1.89 -27.76
CA ARG A 178 43.44 -1.59 -28.02
C ARG A 178 43.98 -2.34 -29.24
N ARG A 179 43.60 -3.61 -29.39
CA ARG A 179 44.01 -4.41 -30.55
C ARG A 179 43.45 -3.85 -31.86
N LEU A 180 42.21 -3.38 -31.84
CA LEU A 180 41.58 -2.76 -33.01
C LEU A 180 42.23 -1.40 -33.33
N GLU A 181 42.56 -0.58 -32.33
CA GLU A 181 43.30 0.67 -32.53
C GLU A 181 44.66 0.44 -33.19
N GLU A 182 45.42 -0.58 -32.74
CA GLU A 182 46.69 -0.94 -33.36
C GLU A 182 46.52 -1.39 -34.82
N GLN A 183 45.47 -2.17 -35.12
CA GLN A 183 45.17 -2.59 -36.49
C GLN A 183 44.80 -1.40 -37.37
N VAL A 184 44.00 -0.46 -36.86
CA VAL A 184 43.66 0.77 -37.58
C VAL A 184 44.91 1.59 -37.86
N LEU A 185 45.82 1.71 -36.90
CA LEU A 185 47.05 2.48 -37.05
C LEU A 185 48.03 1.83 -38.05
N GLN A 186 48.14 0.49 -38.05
CA GLN A 186 48.90 -0.24 -39.05
C GLN A 186 48.31 -0.08 -40.45
N LEU A 187 46.99 -0.17 -40.59
CA LEU A 187 46.31 0.03 -41.87
C LEU A 187 46.50 1.47 -42.38
N GLN A 188 46.43 2.47 -41.50
CA GLN A 188 46.71 3.86 -41.86
C GLN A 188 48.16 4.06 -42.32
N ALA A 189 49.14 3.45 -41.64
CA ALA A 189 50.54 3.52 -42.07
C ALA A 189 50.76 2.87 -43.44
N VAL A 190 50.12 1.73 -43.71
CA VAL A 190 50.16 1.07 -45.02
C VAL A 190 49.50 1.93 -46.10
N LEU A 191 48.38 2.59 -45.80
CA LEU A 191 47.72 3.49 -46.74
C LEU A 191 48.57 4.72 -47.04
N GLN A 192 49.19 5.34 -46.03
CA GLN A 192 50.11 6.46 -46.25
C GLN A 192 51.34 6.08 -47.08
N LEU A 193 51.90 4.88 -46.85
CA LEU A 193 52.98 4.36 -47.70
C LEU A 193 52.50 4.18 -49.14
N LYS A 194 51.32 3.60 -49.34
CA LYS A 194 50.73 3.39 -50.66
C LYS A 194 50.49 4.71 -51.40
N ASP A 195 49.94 5.71 -50.72
CA ASP A 195 49.70 7.04 -51.29
C ASP A 195 51.01 7.78 -51.60
N SER A 196 52.04 7.62 -50.78
CA SER A 196 53.38 8.20 -51.04
C SER A 196 54.10 7.53 -52.23
N THR A 197 53.91 6.23 -52.46
CA THR A 197 54.38 5.55 -53.68
C THR A 197 53.57 5.90 -54.93
N ALA A 198 52.29 6.25 -54.78
CA ALA A 198 51.44 6.65 -55.90
C ALA A 198 51.69 8.11 -56.34
N ALA A 199 52.19 8.97 -55.44
CA ALA A 199 52.54 10.37 -55.73
C ALA A 199 53.98 10.55 -56.26
N GLY A 200 54.76 9.45 -56.39
CA GLY A 200 56.17 9.45 -56.81
C GLY A 200 56.45 8.82 -58.18
N LEU A 201 55.44 8.64 -59.02
CA LEU A 201 55.54 8.17 -60.42
C LEU A 201 54.98 9.23 -61.38
#